data_AF-A0A1F4QA23-F1
#
_entry.id   AF-A0A1F4QA23-F1
#
_cell.length_a   1.000
_cell.length_b   1.000
_cell.length_c   1.000
_cell.angle_alpha   90.00
_cell.angle_beta   90.00
_cell.angle_gamma   90.00
#
_symmetry.space_group_name_H-M   'P 1'
#
loop_
_entity.id
_entity.type
_entity.pdbx_description
1 polymer ?
#
loop_
_entity_poly.entity_id
_entity_poly.type
_entity_poly.pdbx_seq_one_letter_code
_entity_poly.pdbx_strand_id
1 'polypeptide(L)'
;MSSVSEHEERDAVDLVTDCMYAVGFLVDATNLAFHPDGEKISVKKFFDTWHSGTGRTKLLLPFNPGVILAFLYVGILFPKEMSDWYGLVPDDELPTSDPSWGLAHATVISPKHPKPTVKDCVRRIRNSLGHASPKYNMPTSISKGENILEKVTLTFKDVNMRDQGDTFEVTLNLSQCLALVKKFQSVVHKHVRGKYGLQAV
;
A
#
# COMPACT_ATOMS: atom_id res chain seq x y z
N MET A 1 -5.05 -10.36 28.03
CA MET A 1 -5.28 -9.42 26.90
C MET A 1 -5.10 -8.03 27.47
N SER A 2 -4.09 -7.27 27.03
CA SER A 2 -3.93 -5.88 27.45
C SER A 2 -5.04 -5.04 26.81
N SER A 3 -5.75 -4.24 27.60
CA SER A 3 -6.74 -3.30 27.09
C SER A 3 -6.07 -2.28 26.18
N VAL A 4 -6.62 -2.08 24.98
CA VAL A 4 -6.24 -0.97 24.09
C VAL A 4 -6.58 0.34 24.80
N SER A 5 -5.68 1.32 24.76
CA SER A 5 -5.94 2.62 25.38
C SER A 5 -6.95 3.43 24.56
N GLU A 6 -7.77 4.26 25.21
CA GLU A 6 -8.73 5.15 24.53
C GLU A 6 -8.08 6.03 23.45
N HIS A 7 -6.79 6.36 23.63
CA HIS A 7 -6.02 7.10 22.65
C HIS A 7 -5.73 6.27 21.39
N GLU A 8 -5.37 5.00 21.54
CA GLU A 8 -5.14 4.08 20.42
C GLU A 8 -6.44 3.78 19.67
N GLU A 9 -7.57 3.68 20.37
CA GLU A 9 -8.89 3.52 19.73
C GLU A 9 -9.29 4.75 18.90
N ARG A 10 -9.11 5.96 19.46
CA ARG A 10 -9.39 7.21 18.73
C ARG A 10 -8.51 7.33 17.49
N ASP A 11 -7.21 7.07 17.62
CA ASP A 11 -6.27 7.19 16.52
C ASP A 11 -6.55 6.13 15.43
N ALA A 12 -7.01 4.93 15.82
CA ALA A 12 -7.47 3.91 14.88
C ALA A 12 -8.75 4.34 14.13
N VAL A 13 -9.72 4.97 14.82
CA VAL A 13 -10.94 5.51 14.20
C VAL A 13 -10.62 6.64 13.22
N ASP A 14 -9.72 7.55 13.59
CA ASP A 14 -9.27 8.63 12.71
C ASP A 14 -8.55 8.06 11.48
N LEU A 15 -7.69 7.05 11.67
CA LEU A 15 -7.00 6.38 10.58
C LEU A 15 -7.98 5.68 9.61
N VAL A 16 -8.96 4.95 10.13
CA VAL A 16 -10.01 4.29 9.31
C VAL A 16 -10.82 5.33 8.56
N THR A 17 -11.22 6.40 9.24
CA THR A 17 -11.99 7.51 8.65
C THR A 17 -11.21 8.16 7.51
N ASP A 18 -9.93 8.44 7.71
CA ASP A 18 -9.08 9.04 6.68
C ASP A 18 -8.78 8.09 5.52
N CYS A 19 -8.73 6.77 5.77
CA CYS A 19 -8.67 5.76 4.71
C CYS A 19 -9.96 5.77 3.87
N MET A 20 -11.14 5.84 4.50
CA MET A 20 -12.43 5.89 3.81
C MET A 20 -12.54 7.13 2.93
N TYR A 21 -12.15 8.30 3.43
CA TYR A 21 -12.15 9.53 2.63
C TYR A 21 -11.20 9.45 1.45
N ALA A 22 -10.03 8.84 1.63
CA ALA A 22 -9.06 8.76 0.57
C ALA A 22 -9.45 7.71 -0.51
N VAL A 23 -10.14 6.64 -0.13
CA VAL A 23 -10.82 5.74 -1.09
C VAL A 23 -11.93 6.47 -1.84
N GLY A 24 -12.77 7.26 -1.14
CA GLY A 24 -13.80 8.10 -1.77
C GLY A 24 -13.21 9.09 -2.77
N PHE A 25 -12.13 9.78 -2.41
CA PHE A 25 -11.39 10.67 -3.31
C PHE A 25 -10.93 9.98 -4.59
N LEU A 26 -10.38 8.76 -4.47
CA LEU A 26 -9.93 7.99 -5.63
C LEU A 26 -11.09 7.55 -6.53
N VAL A 27 -12.21 7.14 -5.95
CA VAL A 27 -13.44 6.81 -6.69
C VAL A 27 -13.92 8.05 -7.46
N ASP A 28 -14.00 9.20 -6.80
CA ASP A 28 -14.47 10.45 -7.40
C ASP A 28 -13.51 10.96 -8.49
N ALA A 29 -12.20 10.85 -8.27
CA ALA A 29 -11.19 11.18 -9.28
C ALA A 29 -11.28 10.25 -10.50
N THR A 30 -11.52 8.96 -10.28
CA THR A 30 -11.70 7.96 -11.35
C THR A 30 -12.98 8.25 -12.13
N ASN A 31 -14.09 8.50 -11.44
CA ASN A 31 -15.36 8.88 -12.06
C ASN A 31 -15.20 10.15 -12.90
N LEU A 32 -14.49 11.16 -12.40
CA LEU A 32 -14.21 12.38 -13.13
C LEU A 32 -13.37 12.12 -14.38
N ALA A 33 -12.33 11.29 -14.30
CA ALA A 33 -11.46 10.96 -15.42
C ALA A 33 -12.20 10.28 -16.59
N PHE A 34 -13.28 9.56 -16.29
CA PHE A 34 -14.13 8.90 -17.30
C PHE A 34 -15.43 9.68 -17.61
N HIS A 35 -15.64 10.83 -16.98
CA HIS A 35 -16.81 11.66 -17.23
C HIS A 35 -16.67 12.41 -18.58
N PRO A 36 -17.72 12.54 -19.40
CA PRO A 36 -17.65 13.25 -20.69
C PRO A 36 -17.18 14.71 -20.60
N ASP A 37 -17.37 15.34 -19.44
CA ASP A 37 -16.93 16.70 -19.14
C ASP A 37 -15.68 16.77 -18.23
N GLY A 38 -15.03 15.63 -17.96
CA GLY A 38 -13.92 15.54 -17.01
C GLY A 38 -12.76 16.49 -17.33
N GLU A 39 -12.43 16.62 -18.62
CA GLU A 39 -11.36 17.51 -19.10
C GLU A 39 -11.64 19.01 -18.87
N LYS A 40 -12.91 19.39 -18.65
CA LYS A 40 -13.32 20.79 -18.40
C LYS A 40 -13.13 21.20 -16.94
N ILE A 41 -12.81 20.25 -16.05
CA ILE A 41 -12.67 20.49 -14.62
C ILE A 41 -11.18 20.56 -14.28
N SER A 42 -10.73 21.70 -13.78
CA SER A 42 -9.35 21.84 -13.31
C SER A 42 -9.13 21.03 -12.03
N VAL A 43 -7.89 20.56 -11.84
CA VAL A 43 -7.47 19.82 -10.63
C VAL A 43 -7.85 20.57 -9.34
N LYS A 44 -7.63 21.90 -9.34
CA LYS A 44 -8.01 22.75 -8.21
C LYS A 44 -9.53 22.75 -7.97
N LYS A 45 -10.33 22.91 -9.02
CA LYS A 45 -11.80 22.93 -8.91
C LYS A 45 -12.34 21.58 -8.43
N PHE A 46 -11.79 20.48 -8.93
CA PHE A 46 -12.11 19.14 -8.43
C PHE A 46 -11.80 19.01 -6.94
N PHE A 47 -10.58 19.38 -6.52
CA PHE A 47 -10.15 19.27 -5.14
C PHE A 47 -10.98 20.14 -4.19
N ASP A 48 -11.23 21.40 -4.56
CA ASP A 48 -12.07 22.32 -3.77
C ASP A 48 -13.49 21.77 -3.61
N THR A 49 -14.08 21.25 -4.69
CA THR A 49 -15.43 20.68 -4.69
C THR A 49 -15.50 19.43 -3.80
N TRP A 50 -14.57 18.50 -4.01
CA TRP A 50 -14.49 17.28 -3.20
C TRP A 50 -14.29 17.62 -1.71
N HIS A 51 -13.33 18.48 -1.39
CA HIS A 51 -13.04 18.86 -0.01
C HIS A 51 -14.22 19.55 0.66
N SER A 52 -14.92 20.44 -0.04
CA SER A 52 -16.15 21.05 0.46
C SER A 52 -17.24 20.01 0.76
N GLY A 53 -17.32 18.95 -0.04
CA GLY A 53 -18.24 17.84 0.13
C GLY A 53 -17.96 16.96 1.36
N THR A 54 -16.73 16.98 1.91
CA THR A 54 -16.41 16.20 3.12
C THR A 54 -16.86 16.88 4.41
N GLY A 55 -17.30 18.15 4.37
CA GLY A 55 -17.73 18.91 5.56
C GLY A 55 -16.62 19.17 6.60
N ARG A 56 -15.34 18.99 6.22
CA ARG A 56 -14.19 19.15 7.13
C ARG A 56 -13.63 20.56 7.03
N THR A 57 -13.25 21.12 8.18
CA THR A 57 -12.69 22.48 8.26
C THR A 57 -11.18 22.53 8.02
N LYS A 58 -10.48 21.39 8.11
CA LYS A 58 -9.04 21.28 7.84
C LYS A 58 -8.80 20.61 6.49
N LEU A 59 -7.88 21.17 5.71
CA LEU A 59 -7.44 20.62 4.43
C LEU A 59 -6.88 19.21 4.63
N LEU A 60 -7.53 18.20 4.05
CA LEU A 60 -7.05 16.82 4.04
C LEU A 60 -6.35 16.58 2.70
N LEU A 61 -5.03 16.36 2.71
CA LEU A 61 -4.31 15.90 1.53
C LEU A 61 -4.53 14.38 1.40
N PRO A 62 -5.14 13.87 0.31
CA PRO A 62 -5.43 12.45 0.14
C PRO A 62 -4.18 11.61 -0.14
N PHE A 63 -2.97 12.19 -0.09
CA PHE A 63 -1.73 11.44 0.09
C PHE A 63 -1.62 10.94 1.53
N ASN A 64 -2.56 10.08 1.91
CA ASN A 64 -2.55 9.38 3.16
C ASN A 64 -1.78 8.06 2.95
N PRO A 65 -0.77 7.73 3.75
CA PRO A 65 -0.24 6.37 3.89
C PRO A 65 -1.32 5.30 3.99
N GLY A 66 -2.50 5.66 4.53
CA GLY A 66 -3.73 4.89 4.54
C GLY A 66 -4.24 4.46 3.16
N VAL A 67 -4.00 5.21 2.08
CA VAL A 67 -4.31 4.79 0.70
C VAL A 67 -3.34 3.72 0.21
N ILE A 68 -2.05 3.92 0.50
CA ILE A 68 -1.01 2.96 0.15
C ILE A 68 -1.23 1.67 0.95
N LEU A 69 -1.56 1.78 2.24
CA LEU A 69 -1.99 0.66 3.07
C LEU A 69 -3.27 0.04 2.52
N ALA A 70 -4.32 0.80 2.23
CA ALA A 70 -5.57 0.28 1.65
C ALA A 70 -5.31 -0.46 0.34
N PHE A 71 -4.38 0.02 -0.49
CA PHE A 71 -3.98 -0.68 -1.70
C PHE A 71 -3.11 -1.90 -1.42
N LEU A 72 -2.19 -1.86 -0.45
CA LEU A 72 -1.46 -3.07 -0.03
C LEU A 72 -2.42 -4.10 0.58
N TYR A 73 -3.42 -3.67 1.35
CA TYR A 73 -4.49 -4.49 1.88
C TYR A 73 -5.31 -5.09 0.72
N VAL A 74 -5.88 -4.28 -0.17
CA VAL A 74 -6.73 -4.77 -1.26
C VAL A 74 -5.91 -5.54 -2.30
N GLY A 75 -4.82 -4.97 -2.79
CA GLY A 75 -3.96 -5.51 -3.83
C GLY A 75 -3.16 -6.74 -3.42
N ILE A 76 -2.78 -6.91 -2.13
CA ILE A 76 -1.99 -8.07 -1.67
C ILE A 76 -2.82 -9.09 -0.87
N LEU A 77 -3.91 -8.71 -0.17
CA LEU A 77 -4.78 -9.68 0.51
C LEU A 77 -5.77 -10.39 -0.43
N PHE A 78 -6.40 -9.70 -1.40
CA PHE A 78 -7.31 -10.36 -2.36
C PHE A 78 -6.66 -11.47 -3.20
N PRO A 79 -5.38 -11.40 -3.60
CA PRO A 79 -4.67 -12.50 -4.26
C PRO A 79 -4.65 -13.83 -3.50
N LYS A 80 -4.95 -13.85 -2.19
CA LYS A 80 -5.11 -15.11 -1.44
C LYS A 80 -6.37 -15.87 -1.87
N GLU A 81 -7.42 -15.17 -2.31
CA GLU A 81 -8.67 -15.78 -2.76
C GLU A 81 -8.65 -16.13 -4.26
N MET A 82 -7.73 -15.54 -5.03
CA MET A 82 -7.52 -15.81 -6.46
C MET A 82 -6.14 -16.45 -6.66
N SER A 83 -6.07 -17.79 -6.60
CA SER A 83 -4.83 -18.59 -6.67
C SER A 83 -3.88 -18.21 -7.82
N ASP A 84 -4.45 -17.76 -8.94
CA ASP A 84 -3.71 -17.39 -10.15
C ASP A 84 -2.80 -16.17 -9.94
N TRP A 85 -3.17 -15.22 -9.08
CA TRP A 85 -2.51 -13.91 -9.00
C TRP A 85 -1.22 -13.96 -8.17
N TYR A 86 -1.21 -14.71 -7.06
CA TYR A 86 0.02 -14.93 -6.30
C TYR A 86 1.05 -15.72 -7.12
N GLY A 87 0.60 -16.55 -8.06
CA GLY A 87 1.44 -17.22 -9.05
C GLY A 87 2.27 -16.25 -9.92
N LEU A 88 1.80 -15.01 -10.10
CA LEU A 88 2.46 -13.99 -10.93
C LEU A 88 3.61 -13.26 -10.22
N VAL A 89 3.74 -13.42 -8.90
CA VAL A 89 4.85 -12.82 -8.15
C VAL A 89 6.12 -13.66 -8.39
N PRO A 90 7.23 -13.04 -8.82
CA PRO A 90 8.46 -13.75 -9.14
C PRO A 90 9.08 -14.34 -7.89
N ASP A 91 9.77 -15.48 -8.06
CA ASP A 91 10.49 -16.16 -6.98
C ASP A 91 11.99 -15.82 -7.01
N ASP A 92 12.33 -14.64 -7.53
CA ASP A 92 13.71 -14.15 -7.59
C ASP A 92 14.17 -13.67 -6.22
N GLU A 93 15.43 -13.96 -5.84
CA GLU A 93 16.04 -13.43 -4.63
C GLU A 93 16.05 -11.89 -4.65
N LEU A 94 15.75 -11.23 -3.52
CA LEU A 94 15.64 -9.77 -3.49
C LEU A 94 16.85 -9.01 -4.09
N PRO A 95 18.12 -9.37 -3.78
CA PRO A 95 19.27 -8.61 -4.28
C PRO A 95 19.42 -8.60 -5.80
N THR A 96 18.86 -9.60 -6.50
CA THR A 96 18.94 -9.76 -7.96
C THR A 96 17.59 -9.56 -8.65
N SER A 97 16.54 -9.26 -7.88
CA SER A 97 15.19 -9.09 -8.40
C SER A 97 15.01 -7.82 -9.24
N ASP A 98 14.01 -7.83 -10.12
CA ASP A 98 13.63 -6.65 -10.91
C ASP A 98 13.32 -5.45 -9.99
N PRO A 99 14.09 -4.34 -10.08
CA PRO A 99 13.97 -3.21 -9.17
C PRO A 99 12.62 -2.50 -9.24
N SER A 100 11.85 -2.70 -10.32
CA SER A 100 10.50 -2.15 -10.43
C SER A 100 9.51 -2.71 -9.40
N TRP A 101 9.83 -3.83 -8.75
CA TRP A 101 9.08 -4.34 -7.59
C TRP A 101 9.29 -3.52 -6.31
N GLY A 102 10.25 -2.60 -6.27
CA GLY A 102 10.52 -1.75 -5.12
C GLY A 102 11.17 -2.46 -3.92
N LEU A 103 11.50 -3.75 -4.05
CA LEU A 103 12.03 -4.58 -2.96
C LEU A 103 13.53 -4.88 -3.06
N ALA A 104 14.17 -4.59 -4.20
CA ALA A 104 15.58 -4.91 -4.45
C ALA A 104 16.55 -4.27 -3.44
N HIS A 105 16.15 -3.16 -2.82
CA HIS A 105 16.92 -2.43 -1.82
C HIS A 105 16.19 -2.33 -0.47
N ALA A 106 15.24 -3.23 -0.21
CA ALA A 106 14.53 -3.26 1.05
C ALA A 106 15.44 -3.76 2.18
N THR A 107 15.31 -3.16 3.35
CA THR A 107 15.96 -3.68 4.56
C THR A 107 15.12 -4.81 5.12
N VAL A 108 15.60 -6.05 4.99
CA VAL A 108 14.88 -7.27 5.40
C VAL A 108 15.66 -8.03 6.47
N ILE A 109 14.95 -8.46 7.51
CA ILE A 109 15.43 -9.37 8.54
C ILE A 109 14.59 -10.64 8.43
N SER A 110 15.22 -11.75 8.04
CA SER A 110 14.57 -13.07 8.02
C SER A 110 15.58 -14.16 8.40
N PRO A 111 15.68 -14.55 9.69
CA PRO A 111 16.72 -15.44 10.18
C PRO A 111 16.71 -16.84 9.52
N LYS A 112 15.51 -17.37 9.23
CA LYS A 112 15.36 -18.70 8.59
C LYS A 112 15.40 -18.66 7.07
N HIS A 113 15.23 -17.48 6.46
CA HIS A 113 15.32 -17.26 5.02
C HIS A 113 16.25 -16.08 4.75
N PRO A 114 17.57 -16.24 4.94
CA PRO A 114 18.53 -15.13 4.84
C PRO A 114 18.63 -14.53 3.43
N LYS A 115 18.07 -15.21 2.43
CA LYS A 115 17.90 -14.73 1.05
C LYS A 115 16.43 -14.86 0.65
N PRO A 116 15.56 -13.97 1.15
CA PRO A 116 14.15 -14.04 0.83
C PRO A 116 13.94 -13.68 -0.65
N THR A 117 12.91 -14.27 -1.26
CA THR A 117 12.48 -13.94 -2.62
C THR A 117 11.46 -12.81 -2.61
N VAL A 118 11.20 -12.19 -3.77
CA VAL A 118 10.10 -11.22 -3.92
C VAL A 118 8.78 -11.84 -3.47
N LYS A 119 8.52 -13.08 -3.89
CA LYS A 119 7.34 -13.87 -3.51
C LYS A 119 7.24 -14.09 -2.01
N ASP A 120 8.35 -14.48 -1.35
CA ASP A 120 8.36 -14.63 0.11
C ASP A 120 8.09 -13.30 0.82
N CYS A 121 8.74 -12.22 0.38
CA CYS A 121 8.56 -10.89 0.96
C CYS A 121 7.10 -10.41 0.83
N VAL A 122 6.48 -10.54 -0.36
CA VAL A 122 5.07 -10.20 -0.58
C VAL A 122 4.14 -11.03 0.31
N ARG A 123 4.40 -12.33 0.44
CA ARG A 123 3.63 -13.21 1.34
C ARG A 123 3.72 -12.77 2.81
N ARG A 124 4.91 -12.38 3.27
CA ARG A 124 5.14 -11.96 4.64
C ARG A 124 4.55 -10.58 4.93
N ILE A 125 4.67 -9.63 3.99
CA ILE A 125 3.97 -8.33 4.05
C ILE A 125 2.46 -8.56 4.16
N ARG A 126 1.90 -9.44 3.33
CA ARG A 126 0.48 -9.82 3.40
C ARG A 126 0.10 -10.36 4.77
N ASN A 127 0.89 -11.27 5.33
CA ASN A 127 0.61 -11.85 6.65
C ASN A 127 0.65 -10.76 7.74
N SER A 128 1.65 -9.88 7.70
CA SER A 128 1.74 -8.72 8.61
C SER A 128 0.50 -7.83 8.52
N LEU A 129 0.01 -7.53 7.31
CA LEU A 129 -1.22 -6.78 7.10
C LEU A 129 -2.45 -7.55 7.65
N GLY A 130 -2.55 -8.85 7.39
CA GLY A 130 -3.62 -9.70 7.92
C GLY A 130 -3.64 -9.80 9.45
N HIS A 131 -2.51 -9.52 10.11
CA HIS A 131 -2.39 -9.46 11.56
C HIS A 131 -2.43 -8.03 12.12
N ALA A 132 -2.74 -7.03 11.29
CA ALA A 132 -2.78 -5.61 11.66
C ALA A 132 -1.48 -5.14 12.37
N SER A 133 -0.32 -5.66 11.96
CA SER A 133 0.98 -5.35 12.56
C SER A 133 1.87 -4.31 11.85
N PRO A 134 1.45 -3.57 10.79
CA PRO A 134 2.36 -2.60 10.17
C PRO A 134 2.61 -1.42 11.12
N LYS A 135 3.88 -1.06 11.29
CA LYS A 135 4.29 0.14 12.04
C LYS A 135 4.60 1.27 11.07
N TYR A 136 4.04 2.44 11.36
CA TYR A 136 4.20 3.63 10.56
C TYR A 136 5.16 4.59 11.24
N ASN A 137 6.23 5.00 10.55
CA ASN A 137 7.21 5.95 11.08
C ASN A 137 7.16 7.25 10.27
N MET A 138 6.65 8.30 10.91
CA MET A 138 6.73 9.66 10.40
C MET A 138 8.00 10.36 10.87
N PRO A 139 8.74 11.02 9.98
CA PRO A 139 9.78 11.95 10.42
C PRO A 139 9.14 13.09 11.23
N THR A 140 9.77 13.46 12.35
CA THR A 140 9.29 14.52 13.26
C THR A 140 9.41 15.92 12.67
N SER A 141 10.19 16.09 11.60
CA SER A 141 10.30 17.32 10.82
C SER A 141 10.57 16.98 9.35
N ILE A 142 9.91 17.69 8.44
CA ILE A 142 10.15 17.61 7.00
C ILE A 142 10.45 19.03 6.54
N SER A 143 11.64 19.24 5.99
CA SER A 143 12.04 20.53 5.44
C SER A 143 11.42 20.73 4.06
N LYS A 144 11.18 21.99 3.69
CA LYS A 144 10.69 22.36 2.36
C LYS A 144 11.64 21.84 1.29
N GLY A 145 11.12 21.03 0.36
CA GLY A 145 11.90 20.42 -0.73
C GLY A 145 12.37 18.99 -0.48
N GLU A 146 12.18 18.44 0.73
CA GLU A 146 12.44 17.03 0.98
C GLU A 146 11.35 16.13 0.37
N ASN A 147 11.78 15.00 -0.20
CA ASN A 147 10.86 14.02 -0.75
C ASN A 147 10.25 13.18 0.37
N ILE A 148 9.01 13.49 0.73
CA ILE A 148 8.25 12.77 1.77
C ILE A 148 8.14 11.25 1.49
N LEU A 149 8.13 10.85 0.22
CA LEU A 149 8.00 9.44 -0.15
C LEU A 149 9.21 8.59 0.21
N GLU A 150 10.38 9.23 0.30
CA GLU A 150 11.63 8.55 0.70
C GLU A 150 11.85 8.58 2.22
N LYS A 151 11.18 9.51 2.93
CA LYS A 151 11.38 9.77 4.36
C LYS A 151 10.40 9.02 5.25
N VAL A 152 9.18 8.83 4.78
CA VAL A 152 8.17 8.07 5.50
C VAL A 152 8.41 6.58 5.29
N THR A 153 8.44 5.82 6.39
CA THR A 153 8.65 4.36 6.33
C THR A 153 7.54 3.55 6.97
N LEU A 154 7.34 2.35 6.45
CA LEU A 154 6.45 1.32 6.97
C LEU A 154 7.28 0.10 7.29
N THR A 155 7.13 -0.44 8.50
CA THR A 155 7.74 -1.69 8.93
C THR A 155 6.66 -2.76 9.03
N PHE A 156 6.82 -3.86 8.29
CA PHE A 156 5.94 -5.02 8.32
C PHE A 156 6.60 -6.14 9.10
N LYS A 157 5.87 -6.74 10.05
CA LYS A 157 6.37 -7.84 10.89
C LYS A 157 5.44 -9.04 10.79
N ASP A 158 6.01 -10.20 10.47
CA ASP A 158 5.33 -11.50 10.45
C ASP A 158 6.06 -12.49 11.36
N VAL A 159 5.30 -13.29 12.10
CA VAL A 159 5.81 -14.35 12.96
C VAL A 159 4.99 -15.60 12.71
N ASN A 160 5.66 -16.69 12.37
CA ASN A 160 4.99 -17.97 12.19
C ASN A 160 4.53 -18.53 13.55
N MET A 161 3.22 -18.60 13.76
CA MET A 161 2.66 -19.08 15.03
C MET A 161 3.00 -20.54 15.36
N ARG A 162 3.34 -21.35 14.35
CA ARG A 162 3.76 -22.75 14.54
C ARG A 162 5.26 -22.90 14.80
N ASP A 163 6.03 -21.85 14.52
CA ASP A 163 7.47 -21.82 14.65
C ASP A 163 7.92 -20.38 14.94
N GLN A 164 7.93 -19.99 16.22
CA GLN A 164 8.22 -18.61 16.62
C GLN A 164 9.64 -18.14 16.27
N GLY A 165 10.55 -19.06 15.91
CA GLY A 165 11.88 -18.72 15.38
C GLY A 165 11.87 -18.31 13.91
N ASP A 166 10.77 -18.56 13.19
CA ASP A 166 10.52 -18.07 11.84
C ASP A 166 9.86 -16.69 11.89
N THR A 167 10.70 -15.68 12.04
CA THR A 167 10.32 -14.27 12.04
C THR A 167 10.72 -13.59 10.74
N PHE A 168 9.95 -12.57 10.38
CA PHE A 168 10.23 -11.72 9.24
C PHE A 168 9.94 -10.26 9.59
N GLU A 169 10.84 -9.38 9.20
CA GLU A 169 10.64 -7.94 9.28
C GLU A 169 11.18 -7.27 8.02
N VAL A 170 10.39 -6.40 7.40
CA VAL A 170 10.85 -5.55 6.30
C VAL A 170 10.45 -4.11 6.55
N THR A 171 11.37 -3.19 6.32
CA THR A 171 11.09 -1.75 6.33
C THR A 171 11.19 -1.20 4.92
N LEU A 172 10.12 -0.55 4.47
CA LEU A 172 9.99 0.07 3.16
C LEU A 172 9.65 1.55 3.33
N ASN A 173 10.19 2.41 2.46
CA ASN A 173 9.66 3.77 2.34
C ASN A 173 8.41 3.80 1.44
N LEU A 174 7.68 4.92 1.42
CA LEU A 174 6.46 5.03 0.60
C LEU A 174 6.73 4.89 -0.90
N SER A 175 7.90 5.32 -1.38
CA SER A 175 8.32 5.17 -2.77
C SER A 175 8.41 3.69 -3.17
N GLN A 176 9.03 2.87 -2.31
CA GLN A 176 9.13 1.43 -2.46
C GLN A 176 7.76 0.74 -2.37
N CYS A 177 6.92 1.13 -1.40
CA CYS A 177 5.54 0.63 -1.32
C CYS A 177 4.73 0.94 -2.58
N LEU A 178 4.88 2.15 -3.14
CA LEU A 178 4.20 2.56 -4.35
C LEU A 178 4.70 1.77 -5.58
N ALA A 179 6.01 1.54 -5.68
CA ALA A 179 6.59 0.71 -6.74
C ALA A 179 6.05 -0.73 -6.68
N LEU A 180 6.03 -1.33 -5.48
CA LEU A 180 5.48 -2.66 -5.24
C LEU A 180 4.02 -2.75 -5.73
N VAL A 181 3.20 -1.79 -5.30
CA VAL A 181 1.79 -1.68 -5.69
C VAL A 181 1.62 -1.57 -7.20
N LYS A 182 2.31 -0.61 -7.84
CA LYS A 182 2.21 -0.37 -9.29
C LYS A 182 2.62 -1.60 -10.08
N LYS A 183 3.73 -2.23 -9.71
CA LYS A 183 4.24 -3.41 -10.40
C LYS A 183 3.27 -4.57 -10.25
N PHE A 184 2.83 -4.87 -9.03
CA PHE A 184 1.87 -5.94 -8.77
C PHE A 184 0.58 -5.74 -9.61
N GLN A 185 0.01 -4.54 -9.59
CA GLN A 185 -1.19 -4.23 -10.36
C GLN A 185 -0.97 -4.32 -11.87
N SER A 186 0.18 -3.86 -12.38
CA SER A 186 0.49 -3.96 -13.82
C SER A 186 0.50 -5.41 -14.31
N VAL A 187 1.05 -6.32 -13.50
CA VAL A 187 1.16 -7.75 -13.83
C VAL A 187 -0.22 -8.41 -13.76
N VAL A 188 -0.99 -8.15 -12.70
CA VAL A 188 -2.36 -8.67 -12.55
C VAL A 188 -3.28 -8.15 -13.66
N HIS A 189 -3.23 -6.85 -13.95
CA HIS A 189 -4.06 -6.23 -14.99
C HIS A 189 -3.79 -6.85 -16.36
N LYS A 190 -2.50 -7.01 -16.73
CA LYS A 190 -2.11 -7.68 -17.98
C LYS A 190 -2.62 -9.12 -18.04
N HIS A 191 -2.48 -9.87 -16.94
CA HIS A 191 -2.94 -11.26 -16.86
C HIS A 191 -4.46 -11.38 -17.02
N VAL A 192 -5.23 -10.59 -16.27
CA VAL A 192 -6.70 -10.61 -16.31
C VAL A 192 -7.22 -10.21 -17.69
N ARG A 193 -6.68 -9.13 -18.28
CA ARG A 193 -7.10 -8.72 -19.63
C ARG A 193 -6.75 -9.74 -20.70
N GLY A 194 -5.57 -10.36 -20.61
CA GLY A 194 -5.18 -11.46 -21.49
C GLY A 194 -6.12 -12.66 -21.36
N LYS A 195 -6.48 -13.05 -20.13
CA LYS A 195 -7.40 -14.16 -19.83
C LYS A 195 -8.80 -13.95 -20.44
N TYR A 196 -9.26 -12.69 -20.51
CA TYR A 196 -10.61 -12.35 -21.00
C TYR A 196 -10.62 -11.67 -22.39
N GLY A 197 -9.50 -11.64 -23.12
CA GLY A 197 -9.44 -11.07 -24.46
C GLY A 197 -9.69 -9.55 -24.53
N LEU A 198 -9.46 -8.82 -23.44
CA LEU A 198 -9.67 -7.37 -23.36
C LEU A 198 -8.40 -6.64 -23.84
N GLN A 199 -8.52 -5.69 -24.78
CA GLN A 199 -7.36 -4.93 -25.30
C GLN A 199 -6.67 -4.15 -24.18
N ALA A 200 -5.34 -4.18 -24.06
CA ALA A 200 -4.62 -3.37 -23.06
C ALA A 200 -4.80 -1.85 -23.36
N VAL A 201 -5.04 -1.05 -22.32
CA VAL A 201 -4.97 0.43 -22.37
C VAL A 201 -3.55 0.85 -22.04
#